data_AF-A0A3D2FAW9-F1
#
_entry.id   AF-A0A3D2FAW9-F1
#
_cell.length_a   1.000
_cell.length_b   1.000
_cell.length_c   1.000
_cell.angle_alpha   90.00
_cell.angle_beta   90.00
_cell.angle_gamma   90.00
#
_symmetry.space_group_name_H-M   'P 1'
#
loop_
_entity.id
_entity.type
_entity.pdbx_description
1 polymer ?
#
loop_
_entity_poly.entity_id
_entity_poly.type
_entity_poly.pdbx_seq_one_letter_code
_entity_poly.pdbx_strand_id
1 'polypeptide(L)'
;MKLKTLLLGAIASTAFAPMALADGHEGERGRDGEVKVIYWQAPSILNPYLSGGTKDIESSAVVIEPMARFDQNGALVPYLTDEIPTVANGGVSEDLTSITWKLKEGLLWSDG
;
A
#
# COMPACT_ATOMS: atom_id res chain seq x y z
N MET A 1 -22.68 23.29 48.26
CA MET A 1 -21.96 22.07 47.78
C MET A 1 -22.41 21.63 46.40
N LYS A 2 -23.71 21.59 46.09
CA LYS A 2 -24.25 21.09 44.81
C LYS A 2 -23.67 21.74 43.54
N LEU A 3 -23.47 23.07 43.53
CA LEU A 3 -22.95 23.78 42.35
C LEU A 3 -21.47 23.49 42.07
N LYS A 4 -20.63 23.39 43.11
CA LYS A 4 -19.21 23.02 42.95
C LYS A 4 -19.06 21.59 42.42
N THR A 5 -19.86 20.67 42.92
CA THR A 5 -19.88 19.28 42.44
C THR A 5 -20.35 19.18 40.99
N LEU A 6 -21.34 20.00 40.60
CA LEU A 6 -21.82 20.08 39.21
C LEU A 6 -20.74 20.63 38.26
N LEU A 7 -20.07 21.72 38.64
CA LEU A 7 -18.97 22.29 37.83
C LEU A 7 -17.78 21.33 37.70
N LEU A 8 -17.42 20.63 38.77
CA LEU A 8 -16.35 19.64 38.73
C LEU A 8 -16.70 18.45 37.82
N GLY A 9 -17.96 18.00 37.84
CA GLY A 9 -18.44 16.96 36.92
C GLY A 9 -18.44 17.40 35.46
N ALA A 10 -18.81 18.65 35.17
CA ALA A 10 -18.77 19.23 33.83
C ALA A 10 -17.33 19.35 33.31
N ILE A 11 -16.40 19.83 34.14
CA ILE A 11 -14.97 19.91 33.78
C ILE A 11 -14.40 18.53 33.50
N ALA A 12 -14.68 17.55 34.36
CA ALA A 12 -14.22 16.17 34.16
C ALA A 12 -14.74 15.58 32.84
N SER A 13 -16.02 15.77 32.52
CA SER A 13 -16.61 15.26 31.27
C SER A 13 -16.07 15.98 30.02
N THR A 14 -15.79 17.30 30.09
CA THR A 14 -15.15 18.02 28.97
C THR A 14 -13.66 17.70 28.80
N ALA A 15 -12.95 17.34 29.87
CA ALA A 15 -11.52 17.02 29.82
C ALA A 15 -11.23 15.67 29.13
N PHE A 16 -12.18 14.74 29.16
CA PHE A 16 -12.05 13.42 28.50
C PHE A 16 -12.79 13.32 27.15
N ALA A 17 -13.63 14.30 26.79
CA ALA A 17 -14.28 14.38 25.49
C ALA A 17 -13.32 14.29 24.28
N PRO A 18 -12.12 14.94 24.27
CA PRO A 18 -11.21 14.80 23.15
C PRO A 18 -10.60 13.39 23.01
N MET A 19 -10.55 12.60 24.08
CA MET A 19 -10.04 11.22 24.04
C MET A 19 -11.03 10.26 23.37
N ALA A 20 -12.34 10.50 23.51
CA ALA A 20 -13.40 9.67 22.92
C ALA A 20 -13.71 10.01 21.45
N LEU A 21 -13.29 11.17 20.96
CA LEU A 21 -13.43 11.60 19.56
C LEU A 21 -12.15 11.41 18.74
N ALA A 22 -11.01 11.22 19.40
CA ALA A 22 -9.72 10.98 18.77
C ALA A 22 -9.45 9.49 18.59
N ASP A 23 -10.42 8.74 18.07
CA ASP A 23 -10.19 7.34 17.72
C ASP A 23 -9.03 7.23 16.71
N GLY A 24 -8.75 8.27 15.90
CA GLY A 24 -7.69 8.29 14.88
C GLY A 24 -6.26 8.60 15.36
N HIS A 25 -6.03 8.97 16.62
CA HIS A 25 -4.70 9.42 17.07
C HIS A 25 -3.91 8.37 17.86
N GLU A 26 -4.58 7.29 18.32
CA GLU A 26 -3.90 6.13 18.90
C GLU A 26 -3.71 5.06 17.81
N GLY A 27 -2.46 4.88 17.37
CA GLY A 27 -2.09 3.90 16.34
C GLY A 27 -0.69 4.13 15.78
N GLU A 28 -0.11 3.12 15.15
CA GLU A 28 1.14 3.25 14.41
C GLU A 28 1.00 4.29 13.27
N ARG A 29 2.10 4.95 12.87
CA ARG A 29 2.10 5.95 11.80
C ARG A 29 1.43 5.39 10.52
N GLY A 30 0.53 6.16 9.92
CA GLY A 30 -0.08 5.81 8.63
C GLY A 30 -1.33 4.93 8.71
N ARG A 31 -1.97 4.84 9.88
CA ARG A 31 -3.22 4.07 10.09
C ARG A 31 -4.37 4.50 9.18
N ASP A 32 -4.50 5.79 8.88
CA ASP A 32 -5.45 6.35 7.92
C ASP A 32 -4.89 7.64 7.28
N GLY A 33 -5.59 8.15 6.27
CA GLY A 33 -5.33 9.48 5.70
C GLY A 33 -5.24 9.52 4.18
N GLU A 34 -4.99 10.72 3.66
CA GLU A 34 -4.82 10.99 2.23
C GLU A 34 -3.33 11.29 1.94
N VAL A 35 -2.71 10.51 1.07
CA VAL A 35 -1.38 10.81 0.55
C VAL A 35 -1.52 11.49 -0.81
N LYS A 36 -1.04 12.74 -0.90
CA LYS A 36 -1.04 13.52 -2.15
C LYS A 36 0.33 13.48 -2.80
N VAL A 37 0.44 12.77 -3.92
CA VAL A 37 1.62 12.79 -4.79
C VAL A 37 1.36 13.75 -5.94
N ILE A 38 2.17 14.81 -6.06
CA ILE A 38 1.97 15.87 -7.05
C ILE A 38 2.94 15.67 -8.20
N TYR A 39 2.39 15.53 -9.41
CA TYR A 39 3.15 15.45 -10.65
C TYR A 39 3.04 16.74 -11.44
N TRP A 40 4.11 17.09 -12.15
CA TRP A 40 4.12 18.26 -13.04
C TRP A 40 3.33 18.01 -14.35
N GLN A 41 3.12 16.74 -14.72
CA GLN A 41 2.18 16.33 -15.76
C GLN A 41 1.06 15.49 -15.13
N ALA A 42 -0.18 15.72 -15.55
CA ALA A 42 -1.32 14.92 -15.10
C ALA A 42 -1.28 13.50 -15.71
N PRO A 43 -1.58 12.45 -14.93
CA PRO A 43 -1.83 11.10 -15.45
C PRO A 43 -2.95 11.14 -16.49
N SER A 44 -2.76 10.47 -17.62
CA SER A 44 -3.74 10.42 -18.71
C SER A 44 -4.34 9.04 -18.91
N ILE A 45 -3.66 8.00 -18.44
CA ILE A 45 -4.13 6.62 -18.53
C ILE A 45 -3.59 5.78 -17.37
N LEU A 46 -4.41 4.88 -16.85
CA LEU A 46 -4.05 3.93 -15.78
C LEU A 46 -3.81 2.53 -16.35
N ASN A 47 -3.04 2.47 -17.44
CA ASN A 47 -2.64 1.22 -18.07
C ASN A 47 -1.17 1.33 -18.51
N PRO A 48 -0.24 0.58 -17.88
CA PRO A 48 1.19 0.72 -18.12
C PRO A 48 1.61 0.16 -19.50
N TYR A 49 0.74 -0.59 -20.18
CA TYR A 49 1.03 -1.16 -21.51
C TYR A 49 0.67 -0.24 -22.67
N LEU A 50 -0.03 0.86 -22.38
CA LEU A 50 -0.48 1.83 -23.39
C LEU A 50 0.29 3.15 -23.32
N SER A 51 1.12 3.35 -22.30
CA SER A 51 1.98 4.52 -22.15
C SER A 51 3.28 4.16 -21.43
N GLY A 52 4.41 4.63 -21.97
CA GLY A 52 5.72 4.54 -21.34
C GLY A 52 6.10 5.76 -20.49
N GLY A 53 5.19 6.72 -20.31
CA GLY A 53 5.48 7.94 -19.55
C GLY A 53 5.44 7.68 -18.05
N THR A 54 6.45 8.16 -17.31
CA THR A 54 6.59 7.99 -15.85
C THR A 54 5.30 8.36 -15.08
N LYS A 55 4.65 9.48 -15.45
CA LYS A 55 3.38 9.91 -14.85
C LYS A 55 2.25 8.89 -14.95
N ASP A 56 2.20 8.09 -16.03
CA ASP A 56 1.18 7.07 -16.24
C ASP A 56 1.61 5.74 -15.60
N ILE A 57 2.90 5.38 -15.71
CA ILE A 57 3.45 4.15 -15.10
C ILE A 57 3.30 4.19 -13.57
N GLU A 58 3.74 5.26 -12.93
CA GLU A 58 3.68 5.39 -11.45
C GLU A 58 2.23 5.47 -10.96
N SER A 59 1.35 6.13 -11.72
CA SER A 59 -0.08 6.16 -11.39
C SER A 59 -0.76 4.82 -11.62
N SER A 60 -0.33 4.04 -12.60
CA SER A 60 -0.86 2.69 -12.86
C SER A 60 -0.43 1.68 -11.78
N ALA A 61 0.70 1.92 -11.10
CA ALA A 61 1.21 1.04 -10.05
C ALA A 61 0.28 0.94 -8.83
N VAL A 62 -0.71 1.83 -8.68
CA VAL A 62 -1.71 1.75 -7.61
C VAL A 62 -2.88 0.81 -7.93
N VAL A 63 -3.00 0.37 -9.19
CA VAL A 63 -4.12 -0.48 -9.67
C VAL A 63 -3.66 -1.79 -10.30
N ILE A 64 -2.42 -1.87 -10.78
CA ILE A 64 -1.87 -3.06 -11.42
C ILE A 64 -0.53 -3.40 -10.78
N GLU A 65 -0.39 -4.65 -10.36
CA GLU A 65 0.79 -5.19 -9.68
C GLU A 65 1.54 -6.19 -10.57
N PRO A 66 2.89 -6.19 -10.59
CA PRO A 66 3.69 -7.10 -11.39
C PRO A 66 3.98 -8.43 -10.67
N MET A 67 4.50 -9.43 -11.39
CA MET A 67 5.00 -10.68 -10.78
C MET A 67 6.15 -10.40 -9.78
N ALA A 68 7.10 -9.56 -10.18
CA ALA A 68 8.24 -9.12 -9.38
C ALA A 68 8.49 -7.62 -9.58
N ARG A 69 9.15 -6.98 -8.62
CA ARG A 69 9.54 -5.56 -8.68
C ARG A 69 10.92 -5.33 -8.09
N PHE A 70 11.45 -4.12 -8.24
CA PHE A 70 12.67 -3.72 -7.54
C PHE A 70 12.34 -3.03 -6.22
N ASP A 71 13.14 -3.32 -5.20
CA ASP A 71 13.10 -2.57 -3.93
C ASP A 71 13.87 -1.23 -4.06
N GLN A 72 13.92 -0.45 -2.97
CA GLN A 72 14.61 0.83 -2.92
C GLN A 72 16.13 0.73 -3.11
N ASN A 73 16.70 -0.46 -2.99
CA ASN A 73 18.13 -0.74 -3.20
C ASN A 73 18.39 -1.27 -4.62
N GLY A 74 17.34 -1.42 -5.44
CA GLY A 74 17.44 -2.04 -6.77
C GLY A 74 17.54 -3.56 -6.74
N ALA A 75 17.22 -4.22 -5.62
CA ALA A 75 17.15 -5.67 -5.54
C ALA A 75 15.81 -6.16 -6.11
N LEU A 76 15.84 -7.20 -6.94
CA LEU A 76 14.64 -7.84 -7.46
C LEU A 76 13.95 -8.64 -6.34
N VAL A 77 12.69 -8.34 -6.06
CA VAL A 77 11.88 -8.96 -5.01
C VAL A 77 10.57 -9.50 -5.57
N PRO A 78 10.08 -10.64 -5.05
CA PRO A 78 8.81 -11.21 -5.48
C PRO A 78 7.65 -10.31 -5.05
N TYR A 79 6.60 -10.25 -5.87
CA TYR A 79 5.44 -9.43 -5.56
C TYR A 79 4.11 -10.18 -5.67
N LEU A 80 3.64 -10.53 -6.86
CA LEU A 80 2.51 -11.46 -7.03
C LEU A 80 2.94 -12.93 -7.02
N THR A 81 4.24 -13.21 -6.92
CA THR A 81 4.79 -14.57 -6.92
C THR A 81 5.34 -14.96 -5.56
N ASP A 82 5.46 -16.26 -5.31
CA ASP A 82 6.02 -16.80 -4.07
C ASP A 82 7.52 -16.51 -3.97
N GLU A 83 8.24 -16.62 -5.09
CA GLU A 83 9.69 -16.44 -5.17
C GLU A 83 10.13 -15.86 -6.53
N ILE A 84 11.41 -15.47 -6.62
CA ILE A 84 12.06 -15.10 -7.87
C ILE A 84 12.58 -16.38 -8.56
N PRO A 85 12.20 -16.62 -9.82
CA PRO A 85 12.74 -17.73 -10.60
C PRO A 85 14.24 -17.57 -10.81
N THR A 86 14.99 -18.65 -10.59
CA THR A 86 16.42 -18.76 -10.87
C THR A 86 16.72 -20.13 -11.47
N VAL A 87 17.92 -20.31 -12.02
CA VAL A 87 18.36 -21.65 -12.43
C VAL A 87 18.51 -22.58 -11.23
N ALA A 88 19.01 -22.05 -10.10
CA ALA A 88 19.30 -22.84 -8.90
C ALA A 88 18.04 -23.43 -8.22
N ASN A 89 16.92 -22.72 -8.25
CA ASN A 89 15.63 -23.22 -7.75
C ASN A 89 14.77 -23.86 -8.85
N GLY A 90 15.31 -24.03 -10.07
CA GLY A 90 14.59 -24.64 -11.21
C GLY A 90 13.49 -23.77 -11.82
N GLY A 91 13.34 -22.51 -11.37
CA GLY A 91 12.39 -21.57 -11.95
C GLY A 91 12.80 -21.04 -13.33
N VAL A 92 14.09 -21.08 -13.65
CA VAL A 92 14.63 -20.79 -15.00
C VAL A 92 15.27 -22.08 -15.52
N SER A 93 14.98 -22.46 -16.77
CA SER A 93 15.57 -23.64 -17.39
C SER A 93 17.08 -23.48 -17.58
N GLU A 94 17.83 -24.59 -17.58
CA GLU A 94 19.30 -24.57 -17.75
C GLU A 94 19.74 -23.95 -19.10
N ASP A 95 18.90 -24.09 -20.13
CA ASP A 95 19.10 -23.49 -21.45
C ASP A 95 18.63 -22.02 -21.55
N LEU A 96 18.07 -21.47 -20.45
CA LEU A 96 17.56 -20.10 -20.32
C LEU A 96 16.40 -19.74 -21.26
N THR A 97 15.71 -20.72 -21.85
CA THR A 97 14.61 -20.47 -22.79
C THR A 97 13.23 -20.45 -22.13
N SER A 98 13.13 -20.88 -20.87
CA SER A 98 11.87 -20.95 -20.13
C SER A 98 12.01 -20.38 -18.72
N ILE A 99 10.98 -19.66 -18.29
CA ILE A 99 10.86 -19.11 -16.94
C ILE A 99 9.49 -19.51 -16.39
N THR A 100 9.49 -20.25 -15.29
CA THR A 100 8.31 -20.65 -14.55
C THR A 100 8.12 -19.73 -13.35
N TRP A 101 6.99 -19.01 -13.33
CA TRP A 101 6.59 -18.17 -12.22
C TRP A 101 5.50 -18.85 -11.41
N LYS A 102 5.71 -18.97 -10.09
CA LYS A 102 4.70 -19.48 -9.17
C LYS A 102 3.97 -18.32 -8.51
N LEU A 103 2.69 -18.15 -8.84
CA LEU A 103 1.83 -17.12 -8.23
C LEU A 103 1.51 -17.47 -6.77
N LYS A 104 1.32 -16.44 -5.95
CA LYS A 104 0.83 -16.59 -4.58
C LYS A 104 -0.56 -17.21 -4.59
N GLU A 105 -0.83 -18.05 -3.59
CA GLU A 105 -2.18 -18.60 -3.39
C GLU A 105 -3.16 -17.51 -2.92
N GLY A 106 -4.40 -17.59 -3.37
CA GLY A 106 -5.48 -16.70 -2.93
C GLY A 106 -5.41 -15.27 -3.49
N LEU A 107 -4.64 -15.03 -4.55
CA LEU A 107 -4.72 -13.77 -5.28
C LEU A 107 -6.13 -13.56 -5.84
N LEU A 108 -6.69 -12.38 -5.57
CA LEU A 108 -7.97 -11.94 -6.09
C LEU A 108 -7.76 -10.67 -6.91
N TRP A 109 -8.64 -10.49 -7.88
CA TRP A 109 -8.80 -9.19 -8.53
C TRP A 109 -9.60 -8.27 -7.61
N SER A 110 -9.64 -6.98 -7.96
CA SER A 110 -10.34 -5.98 -7.17
C SER A 110 -11.86 -6.20 -7.09
N ASP A 111 -12.42 -7.03 -7.96
CA ASP A 111 -13.83 -7.42 -8.00
C ASP A 111 -14.15 -8.72 -7.24
N GLY A 112 -13.15 -9.40 -6.68
CA GLY A 112 -13.30 -10.64 -5.90
C GLY A 112 -13.24 -11.92 -6.74
#